data_AF-A0A931UH11-F1
#
_entry.id   AF-A0A931UH11-F1
#
_cell.length_a   1.000
_cell.length_b   1.000
_cell.length_c   1.000
_cell.angle_alpha   90.00
_cell.angle_beta   90.00
_cell.angle_gamma   90.00
#
_symmetry.space_group_name_H-M   'P 1'
#
loop_
_entity.id
_entity.type
_entity.pdbx_description
1 polymer ?
#
loop_
_entity_poly.entity_id
_entity_poly.type
_entity_poly.pdbx_seq_one_letter_code
_entity_poly.pdbx_strand_id
1 'polypeptide(L)'
;MINEEIIMECGLADGVTAVVRDASRHYFGGYYHVRLLVTADVALSAAWFGGAAEYEDAVGRLGSSVRFSRTLEKMAVPRAEVDAVRSTLLDSFETNLRTYLFRPDFPRRFALSEYGKARKPVVQRGYAGA
;
A
#
# COMPACT_ATOMS: atom_id res chain seq x y z
N MET A 1 20.37 -7.32 6.70
CA MET A 1 19.07 -6.88 7.22
C MET A 1 18.72 -5.58 6.52
N ILE A 2 17.60 -5.52 5.82
CA ILE A 2 17.10 -4.25 5.27
C ILE A 2 16.48 -3.53 6.46
N ASN A 3 17.10 -2.46 6.94
CA ASN A 3 16.50 -1.64 7.97
C ASN A 3 15.39 -0.81 7.31
N GLU A 4 14.15 -1.25 7.46
CA GLU A 4 12.98 -0.47 7.07
C GLU A 4 12.58 0.40 8.26
N GLU A 5 13.06 1.64 8.28
CA GLU A 5 12.81 2.58 9.37
C GLU A 5 11.41 3.18 9.24
N ILE A 6 10.61 3.16 10.31
CA ILE A 6 9.31 3.85 10.32
C ILE A 6 9.57 5.35 10.36
N ILE A 7 9.14 6.05 9.32
CA ILE A 7 9.26 7.51 9.22
C ILE A 7 8.05 8.19 9.86
N MET A 8 6.86 7.64 9.64
CA MET A 8 5.62 8.22 10.16
C MET A 8 4.50 7.19 10.25
N GLU A 9 3.55 7.46 11.13
CA GLU A 9 2.28 6.76 11.26
C GLU A 9 1.12 7.75 11.11
N CYS A 10 0.09 7.32 10.39
CA CYS A 10 -1.08 8.11 10.09
C CYS A 10 -2.33 7.33 10.48
N GLY A 11 -3.10 7.87 11.43
CA GLY A 11 -4.44 7.36 11.72
C GLY A 11 -5.38 7.59 10.54
N LEU A 12 -6.00 6.51 10.06
CA LEU A 12 -7.06 6.53 9.06
C LEU A 12 -8.42 6.28 9.75
N ALA A 13 -9.48 6.23 8.94
CA ALA A 13 -10.82 5.90 9.42
C ALA A 13 -10.91 4.47 9.97
N ASP A 14 -11.93 4.22 10.80
CA ASP A 14 -12.23 2.93 11.43
C ASP A 14 -11.05 2.29 12.20
N GLY A 15 -10.18 3.11 12.78
CA GLY A 15 -9.04 2.65 13.58
C GLY A 15 -7.89 2.04 12.78
N VAL A 16 -7.95 2.11 11.44
CA VAL A 16 -6.86 1.66 10.57
C VAL A 16 -5.68 2.62 10.71
N THR A 17 -4.47 2.09 10.83
CA THR A 17 -3.24 2.90 10.86
C THR A 17 -2.41 2.61 9.61
N ALA A 18 -2.06 3.68 8.88
CA ALA A 18 -1.08 3.61 7.82
C ALA A 18 0.32 3.88 8.38
N VAL A 19 1.27 3.04 8.01
CA VAL A 19 2.68 3.16 8.39
C VAL A 19 3.49 3.44 7.13
N VAL A 20 4.33 4.47 7.16
CA VAL A 20 5.29 4.79 6.09
C VAL A 20 6.68 4.40 6.57
N ARG A 21 7.34 3.53 5.78
CA ARG A 21 8.71 3.08 6.05
C ARG A 21 9.67 3.56 4.98
N ASP A 22 10.87 3.92 5.39
CA ASP A 22 11.98 4.10 4.47
C ASP A 22 12.58 2.74 4.13
N ALA A 23 12.50 2.34 2.86
CA ALA A 23 13.14 1.14 2.33
C ALA A 23 14.25 1.51 1.32
N SER A 24 14.80 2.72 1.43
CA SER A 24 15.86 3.21 0.57
C SER A 24 17.14 2.40 0.72
N ARG A 25 17.84 2.16 -0.39
CA ARG A 25 19.07 1.37 -0.42
C ARG A 25 20.07 1.91 -1.42
N HIS A 26 21.35 1.66 -1.16
CA HIS A 26 22.38 1.85 -2.17
C HIS A 26 22.08 0.94 -3.37
N TYR A 27 22.16 1.50 -4.58
CA TYR A 27 21.85 0.80 -5.81
C TYR A 27 23.15 0.46 -6.56
N PHE A 28 23.89 1.48 -7.04
CA PHE A 28 25.14 1.30 -7.78
C PHE A 28 25.91 2.61 -7.88
N GLY A 29 27.25 2.58 -7.81
CA GLY A 29 28.10 3.71 -8.21
C GLY A 29 27.85 5.04 -7.47
N GLY A 30 27.47 4.99 -6.18
CA GLY A 30 27.09 6.19 -5.42
C GLY A 30 25.64 6.66 -5.65
N TYR A 31 24.89 5.93 -6.47
CA TYR A 31 23.46 6.12 -6.67
C TYR A 31 22.64 5.22 -5.75
N TYR A 32 21.46 5.71 -5.40
CA TYR A 32 20.53 5.11 -4.47
C TYR A 32 19.18 4.84 -5.14
N HIS A 33 18.54 3.77 -4.68
CA HIS A 33 17.10 3.56 -4.81
C HIS A 33 16.46 4.22 -3.60
N VAL A 34 15.82 5.37 -3.80
CA VAL A 34 15.03 6.00 -2.73
C VAL A 34 13.63 5.40 -2.79
N ARG A 35 13.18 4.78 -1.70
CA ARG A 35 11.92 4.03 -1.66
C ARG A 35 11.20 4.26 -0.35
N LEU A 36 9.95 4.70 -0.42
CA LEU A 36 9.02 4.74 0.70
C LEU A 36 7.94 3.70 0.51
N LEU A 37 7.69 2.90 1.55
CA LEU A 37 6.65 1.89 1.58
C LEU A 37 5.55 2.32 2.53
N VAL A 38 4.36 2.56 1.98
CA VAL A 38 3.15 2.85 2.74
C VAL A 38 2.35 1.58 2.90
N THR A 39 2.05 1.16 4.12
CA THR A 39 1.23 -0.03 4.41
C THR A 39 0.12 0.28 5.39
N ALA A 40 -1.06 -0.31 5.21
CA ALA A 40 -2.11 -0.30 6.22
C ALA A 40 -2.83 -1.64 6.22
N ASP A 41 -3.10 -2.20 7.40
CA ASP A 41 -3.86 -3.44 7.53
C ASP A 41 -5.34 -3.11 7.81
N VAL A 42 -6.23 -3.54 6.93
CA VAL A 42 -7.66 -3.28 7.00
C VAL A 42 -8.39 -4.56 7.39
N ALA A 43 -8.88 -4.62 8.63
CA ALA A 43 -9.66 -5.75 9.12
C ALA A 43 -11.01 -5.83 8.37
N LEU A 44 -11.42 -7.05 7.99
CA LEU A 44 -12.71 -7.24 7.32
C LEU A 44 -13.85 -7.16 8.35
N SER A 45 -14.79 -6.25 8.12
CA SER A 45 -16.03 -6.17 8.90
C SER A 45 -17.20 -6.79 8.15
N ALA A 46 -17.97 -7.67 8.81
CA ALA A 46 -19.16 -8.28 8.24
C ALA A 46 -20.20 -7.24 7.78
N ALA A 47 -20.24 -6.07 8.42
CA ALA A 47 -21.15 -4.98 8.07
C ALA A 47 -20.91 -4.36 6.69
N TRP A 48 -19.78 -4.67 6.05
CA TRP A 48 -19.45 -4.13 4.73
C TRP A 48 -20.00 -4.96 3.56
N PHE A 49 -20.41 -6.19 3.82
CA PHE A 49 -20.84 -7.17 2.82
C PHE A 49 -22.37 -7.33 2.82
N GLY A 50 -22.92 -7.87 1.73
CA GLY A 50 -24.36 -8.04 1.55
C GLY A 50 -25.00 -9.14 2.41
N GLY A 51 -24.19 -9.94 3.12
CA GLY A 51 -24.65 -10.98 4.04
C GLY A 51 -23.51 -11.87 4.55
N ALA A 52 -23.83 -12.77 5.48
CA ALA A 52 -22.85 -13.66 6.12
C ALA A 52 -22.07 -14.53 5.12
N ALA A 53 -22.76 -15.12 4.13
CA ALA A 53 -22.11 -15.95 3.11
C ALA A 53 -21.08 -15.17 2.27
N GLU A 54 -21.35 -13.90 1.95
CA GLU A 54 -20.41 -13.06 1.20
C GLU A 54 -19.20 -12.65 2.06
N TYR A 55 -19.43 -12.38 3.35
CA TYR A 55 -18.36 -12.13 4.31
C TYR A 55 -17.46 -13.36 4.50
N GLU A 56 -18.05 -14.55 4.66
CA GLU A 56 -17.30 -15.80 4.81
C GLU A 56 -16.46 -16.13 3.56
N ASP A 57 -16.99 -15.95 2.34
CA ASP A 57 -16.20 -16.10 1.11
C ASP A 57 -15.06 -15.06 1.05
N ALA A 58 -15.33 -13.82 1.46
CA ALA A 58 -14.30 -12.78 1.52
C ALA A 58 -13.17 -13.14 2.50
N VAL A 59 -13.51 -13.60 3.71
CA VAL A 59 -12.53 -14.07 4.71
C VAL A 59 -11.79 -15.30 4.20
N GLY A 60 -12.48 -16.24 3.56
CA GLY A 60 -11.86 -17.44 2.99
C GLY A 60 -10.83 -17.13 1.90
N ARG A 61 -11.03 -16.05 1.13
CA ARG A 61 -10.12 -15.64 0.04
C ARG A 61 -9.02 -14.69 0.49
N LEU A 62 -9.34 -13.72 1.32
CA LEU A 62 -8.45 -12.61 1.69
C LEU A 62 -7.81 -12.79 3.07
N GLY A 63 -8.36 -13.67 3.91
CA GLY A 63 -8.09 -13.73 5.35
C GLY A 63 -8.93 -12.73 6.14
N SER A 64 -8.66 -12.62 7.45
CA SER A 64 -9.38 -11.71 8.37
C SER A 64 -9.07 -10.24 8.16
N SER A 65 -8.01 -9.92 7.42
CA SER A 65 -7.59 -8.55 7.11
C SER A 65 -6.91 -8.52 5.75
N VAL A 66 -7.07 -7.40 5.04
CA VAL A 66 -6.39 -7.15 3.77
C VAL A 66 -5.38 -6.02 3.92
N ARG A 67 -4.16 -6.25 3.41
CA ARG A 67 -3.07 -5.28 3.48
C ARG A 67 -3.11 -4.34 2.29
N PHE A 68 -3.35 -3.06 2.55
CA PHE A 68 -3.01 -2.00 1.62
C PHE A 68 -1.49 -1.83 1.57
N SER A 69 -0.93 -1.72 0.36
CA SER A 69 0.48 -1.43 0.16
C SER A 69 0.65 -0.52 -1.06
N ARG A 70 1.44 0.55 -0.89
CA ARG A 70 1.84 1.43 -1.99
C ARG A 70 3.30 1.78 -1.86
N THR A 71 4.05 1.62 -2.94
CA THR A 71 5.44 2.02 -3.04
C THR A 71 5.53 3.37 -3.74
N LEU A 72 6.31 4.28 -3.18
CA LEU A 72 6.75 5.53 -3.81
C LEU A 72 8.26 5.44 -3.96
N GLU A 73 8.78 5.62 -5.17
CA GLU A 73 10.21 5.38 -5.39
C GLU A 73 10.80 6.23 -6.50
N LYS A 74 12.11 6.43 -6.40
CA LYS A 74 12.95 7.02 -7.44
C LYS A 74 14.25 6.24 -7.54
N MET A 75 14.60 5.85 -8.77
CA MET A 75 15.81 5.13 -9.09
C MET A 75 16.97 6.09 -9.38
N ALA A 76 18.19 5.56 -9.28
CA ALA A 76 19.42 6.24 -9.72
C ALA A 76 19.57 7.65 -9.12
N VAL A 77 19.33 7.80 -7.82
CA VAL A 77 19.42 9.08 -7.11
C VAL A 77 20.85 9.29 -6.60
N PRO A 78 21.55 10.38 -6.96
CA PRO A 78 22.86 10.67 -6.40
C PRO A 78 22.80 10.78 -4.88
N ARG A 79 23.84 10.34 -4.15
CA ARG A 79 23.85 10.39 -2.68
C ARG A 79 23.47 11.76 -2.11
N ALA A 80 23.95 12.85 -2.71
CA ALA A 80 23.68 14.22 -2.27
C ALA A 80 22.21 14.64 -2.39
N GLU A 81 21.41 13.94 -3.20
CA GLU A 81 20.00 14.25 -3.46
C GLU A 81 19.04 13.32 -2.70
N VAL A 82 19.53 12.29 -2.00
CA VAL A 82 18.69 11.26 -1.37
C VAL A 82 17.66 11.88 -0.43
N ASP A 83 18.07 12.78 0.46
CA ASP A 83 17.18 13.39 1.43
C ASP A 83 16.14 14.33 0.77
N ALA A 84 16.55 15.08 -0.25
CA ALA A 84 15.64 15.95 -1.01
C ALA A 84 14.57 15.13 -1.77
N VAL A 85 14.99 14.03 -2.39
CA VAL A 85 14.07 13.10 -3.06
C VAL A 85 13.15 12.43 -2.05
N ARG A 86 13.66 12.01 -0.89
CA ARG A 86 12.84 11.43 0.19
C ARG A 86 11.74 12.40 0.62
N SER A 87 12.09 13.68 0.86
CA SER A 87 11.11 14.72 1.20
C SER A 87 10.06 14.87 0.10
N THR A 88 10.47 14.95 -1.16
CA THR A 88 9.55 15.07 -2.30
C THR A 88 8.58 13.89 -2.39
N LEU A 89 9.04 12.66 -2.09
CA LEU A 89 8.17 11.48 -2.07
C LEU A 89 7.17 11.53 -0.91
N LEU A 90 7.58 12.03 0.27
CA LEU A 90 6.68 12.27 1.39
C LEU A 90 5.64 13.35 1.08
N ASP A 91 6.05 14.47 0.48
CA ASP A 91 5.13 15.56 0.10
C ASP A 91 4.10 15.07 -0.94
N SER A 92 4.54 14.24 -1.88
CA SER A 92 3.66 13.60 -2.86
C SER A 92 2.68 12.61 -2.20
N PHE A 93 3.12 11.89 -1.17
CA PHE A 93 2.25 11.06 -0.35
C PHE A 93 1.16 11.92 0.32
N GLU A 94 1.56 12.97 1.02
CA GLU A 94 0.62 13.84 1.74
C GLU A 94 -0.35 14.57 0.81
N THR A 95 0.08 14.93 -0.39
CA THR A 95 -0.78 15.66 -1.34
C THR A 95 -1.74 14.72 -2.07
N ASN A 96 -1.26 13.57 -2.56
CA ASN A 96 -2.02 12.73 -3.48
C ASN A 96 -2.73 11.55 -2.80
N LEU A 97 -2.11 10.96 -1.78
CA LEU A 97 -2.63 9.77 -1.12
C LEU A 97 -3.53 10.11 0.06
N ARG A 98 -3.31 11.25 0.69
CA ARG A 98 -4.11 11.71 1.83
C ARG A 98 -5.60 11.76 1.48
N THR A 99 -5.95 12.35 0.35
CA THR A 99 -7.35 12.47 -0.08
C THR A 99 -8.04 11.13 -0.30
N TYR A 100 -7.31 10.07 -0.63
CA TYR A 100 -7.88 8.73 -0.81
C TYR A 100 -7.90 7.92 0.50
N LEU A 101 -6.78 7.90 1.24
CA LEU A 101 -6.62 7.11 2.46
C LEU A 101 -7.39 7.65 3.66
N PHE A 102 -7.55 8.97 3.74
CA PHE A 102 -8.21 9.63 4.88
C PHE A 102 -9.73 9.79 4.67
N ARG A 103 -10.29 9.17 3.62
CA ARG A 103 -11.73 9.15 3.48
C ARG A 103 -12.34 8.23 4.53
N PRO A 104 -13.46 8.63 5.16
CA PRO A 104 -14.18 7.76 6.10
C PRO A 104 -14.57 6.39 5.51
N ASP A 105 -14.84 6.36 4.19
CA ASP A 105 -15.24 5.14 3.47
C ASP A 105 -14.06 4.31 2.94
N PHE A 106 -12.80 4.72 3.17
CA PHE A 106 -11.62 4.04 2.63
C PHE A 106 -11.54 2.56 3.02
N PRO A 107 -11.59 2.17 4.31
CA PRO A 107 -11.42 0.78 4.74
C PRO A 107 -12.42 -0.15 4.04
N ARG A 108 -13.70 0.24 4.07
CA ARG A 108 -14.78 -0.48 3.41
C ARG A 108 -14.56 -0.61 1.90
N ARG A 109 -14.27 0.50 1.21
CA ARG A 109 -14.13 0.49 -0.25
C ARG A 109 -12.92 -0.30 -0.71
N PHE A 110 -11.82 -0.22 0.04
CA PHE A 110 -10.63 -1.00 -0.22
C PHE A 110 -10.92 -2.50 -0.07
N ALA A 111 -11.50 -2.92 1.06
CA ALA A 111 -11.86 -4.31 1.31
C ALA A 111 -12.77 -4.89 0.21
N LEU A 112 -13.82 -4.16 -0.17
CA LEU A 112 -14.73 -4.59 -1.24
C LEU A 112 -14.05 -4.63 -2.63
N SER A 113 -13.11 -3.72 -2.89
CA SER A 113 -12.35 -3.74 -4.14
C SER A 113 -11.43 -4.95 -4.23
N GLU A 114 -10.71 -5.27 -3.17
CA GLU A 114 -9.83 -6.44 -3.11
C GLU A 114 -10.62 -7.74 -3.18
N TYR A 115 -11.77 -7.81 -2.51
CA TYR A 115 -12.68 -8.93 -2.63
C TYR A 115 -13.18 -9.12 -4.07
N GLY A 116 -13.58 -8.03 -4.72
CA GLY A 116 -13.97 -8.06 -6.14
C GLY A 116 -12.86 -8.54 -7.07
N LYS A 117 -11.58 -8.24 -6.77
CA LYS A 117 -10.42 -8.78 -7.52
C LYS A 117 -10.22 -10.27 -7.25
N ALA A 118 -10.31 -10.70 -5.99
CA ALA A 118 -10.15 -12.11 -5.59
C ALA A 118 -11.27 -13.04 -6.11
N ARG A 119 -12.43 -12.48 -6.44
CA ARG A 119 -13.54 -13.20 -7.10
C ARG A 119 -13.32 -13.40 -8.60
N LYS A 120 -12.54 -12.54 -9.25
CA LYS A 120 -12.27 -12.70 -10.69
C LYS A 120 -11.29 -13.85 -10.89
N PRO A 121 -11.53 -14.76 -11.85
CA PRO A 121 -10.53 -15.73 -12.23
C PRO A 121 -9.27 -14.97 -12.68
N VAL A 122 -8.10 -15.40 -12.21
CA VAL A 122 -6.82 -14.86 -12.67
C VAL A 122 -6.70 -15.21 -14.16
N VAL A 123 -7.07 -14.26 -15.03
CA VAL A 123 -6.77 -14.39 -16.45
C VAL A 123 -5.25 -14.28 -16.56
N GLN A 124 -4.57 -15.42 -16.68
CA GLN A 124 -3.16 -15.45 -17.05
C GLN A 124 -3.04 -14.72 -18.39
N ARG A 125 -2.59 -13.46 -18.36
CA ARG A 125 -2.08 -12.78 -19.55
C ARG A 125 -0.78 -13.48 -19.91
N GLY A 126 -0.87 -14.49 -20.76
CA GLY A 126 0.28 -15.06 -21.44
C GLY A 126 0.98 -13.96 -22.23
N TYR A 127 2.22 -13.66 -21.86
CA TYR A 127 3.14 -12.95 -22.74
C TYR A 127 3.42 -13.87 -23.94
N ALA A 128 2.73 -13.63 -25.05
CA ALA A 128 3.17 -14.11 -26.35
C ALA A 128 4.32 -13.20 -26.80
N GLY A 129 5.55 -13.60 -26.48
CA GLY A 129 6.75 -13.06 -27.09
C GLY A 129 7.24 -14.02 -28.17
N ALA A 130 7.21 -13.56 -29.42
CA ALA A 130 8.07 -14.01 -30.51
C ALA A 130 8.45 -12.77 -31.31
#